data_AF-A0A537EGP7-F1
#
_entry.id   AF-A0A537EGP7-F1
#
_cell.length_a   1.000
_cell.length_b   1.000
_cell.length_c   1.000
_cell.angle_alpha   90.00
_cell.angle_beta   90.00
_cell.angle_gamma   90.00
#
_symmetry.space_group_name_H-M   'P 1'
#
loop_
_entity.id
_entity.type
_entity.pdbx_description
1 polymer ?
#
loop_
_entity_poly.entity_id
_entity_poly.type
_entity_poly.pdbx_seq_one_letter_code
_entity_poly.pdbx_strand_id
1 'polypeptide(L)'
;MFRNSYLRYEELTHIVQGWASAHPDLVRVASIGKSPEGRDLWLREIGADPDRLRAAAWVDGNMHATEVCGSSVALAIAEDVIGLHRGADQLDLPMHVKERLKSVLFYVLPRMSPDGAEAVLRDGRWVRSNPRDRRPHPPVARWVSGDVDGNGRVLSLRK
;
A
#
# COMPACT_ATOMS: atom_id res chain seq x y z
N MET A 1 -8.48 11.16 1.28
CA MET A 1 -9.01 9.84 0.89
C MET A 1 -8.33 8.74 1.71
N PHE A 2 -7.08 8.34 1.44
CA PHE A 2 -6.39 7.28 2.20
C PHE A 2 -6.01 7.60 3.66
N ARG A 3 -5.98 8.87 4.07
CA ARG A 3 -5.76 9.28 5.47
C ARG A 3 -6.97 9.10 6.38
N ASN A 4 -8.17 8.97 5.80
CA ASN A 4 -9.44 8.93 6.54
C ASN A 4 -10.24 7.65 6.28
N SER A 5 -9.83 6.81 5.31
CA SER A 5 -10.46 5.54 5.01
C SER A 5 -9.45 4.55 4.43
N TYR A 6 -9.74 3.25 4.57
CA TYR A 6 -8.97 2.20 3.90
C TYR A 6 -9.44 2.03 2.46
N LEU A 7 -8.48 1.93 1.55
CA LEU A 7 -8.74 1.88 0.12
C LEU A 7 -8.91 0.46 -0.40
N ARG A 8 -9.87 0.26 -1.29
CA ARG A 8 -9.89 -0.90 -2.19
C ARG A 8 -8.81 -0.76 -3.27
N TYR A 9 -8.50 -1.88 -3.92
CA TYR A 9 -7.43 -1.98 -4.90
C TYR A 9 -7.57 -0.99 -6.06
N GLU A 10 -8.79 -0.79 -6.58
CA GLU A 10 -9.05 0.16 -7.67
C GLU A 10 -8.78 1.61 -7.25
N GLU A 11 -9.20 2.00 -6.04
CA GLU A 11 -8.97 3.35 -5.51
C GLU A 11 -7.48 3.62 -5.30
N LEU A 12 -6.76 2.63 -4.76
CA LEU A 12 -5.30 2.70 -4.62
C LEU A 12 -4.63 2.81 -5.99
N THR A 13 -5.05 2.00 -6.96
CA THR A 13 -4.52 2.01 -8.33
C THR A 13 -4.71 3.37 -9.00
N HIS A 14 -5.89 3.96 -8.86
CA HIS A 14 -6.19 5.29 -9.39
C HIS A 14 -5.27 6.36 -8.80
N ILE A 15 -5.04 6.34 -7.48
CA ILE A 15 -4.16 7.31 -6.82
C ILE A 15 -2.73 7.20 -7.34
N VAL A 16 -2.18 5.97 -7.38
CA VAL A 16 -0.77 5.77 -7.74
C VAL A 16 -0.49 6.09 -9.21
N GLN A 17 -1.43 5.80 -10.11
CA GLN A 17 -1.34 6.18 -11.53
C GLN A 17 -1.59 7.68 -11.74
N GLY A 18 -2.49 8.27 -10.95
CA GLY A 18 -2.78 9.71 -10.97
C GLY A 18 -1.55 10.55 -10.64
N TRP A 19 -0.76 10.16 -9.63
CA TRP A 19 0.49 10.86 -9.30
C TRP A 19 1.54 10.81 -10.42
N ALA A 20 1.70 9.66 -11.07
CA ALA A 20 2.62 9.54 -12.21
C ALA A 20 2.16 10.41 -13.40
N SER A 21 0.84 10.50 -13.62
CA SER A 21 0.27 11.34 -14.68
C SER A 21 0.41 12.84 -14.38
N ALA A 22 0.25 13.24 -13.12
CA ALA A 22 0.35 14.62 -12.68
C ALA A 22 1.80 15.13 -12.57
N HIS A 23 2.76 14.23 -12.31
CA HIS A 23 4.16 14.57 -12.06
C HIS A 23 5.12 13.62 -12.81
N PRO A 24 5.06 13.55 -14.15
CA PRO A 24 5.80 12.56 -14.94
C PRO A 24 7.33 12.72 -14.88
N ASP A 25 7.82 13.91 -14.52
CA ASP A 25 9.23 14.23 -14.30
C ASP A 25 9.76 13.77 -12.93
N LEU A 26 8.85 13.44 -12.00
CA LEU A 26 9.16 13.15 -10.60
C LEU A 26 8.75 11.73 -10.17
N VAL A 27 7.67 11.19 -10.73
CA VAL A 27 7.05 9.94 -10.30
C VAL A 27 6.95 8.97 -11.46
N ARG A 28 7.60 7.80 -11.35
CA ARG A 28 7.45 6.70 -12.31
C ARG A 28 6.60 5.58 -11.76
N VAL A 29 5.76 4.99 -12.62
CA VAL A 29 4.85 3.88 -12.31
C VAL A 29 5.19 2.60 -13.05
N ALA A 30 5.52 1.56 -12.28
CA ALA A 30 5.65 0.21 -12.77
C ALA A 30 4.94 -0.79 -11.85
N SER A 31 4.53 -1.91 -12.44
CA SER A 31 4.19 -3.12 -11.71
C SER A 31 5.44 -3.99 -11.59
N ILE A 32 5.81 -4.40 -10.38
CA ILE A 32 6.97 -5.29 -10.15
C ILE A 32 6.59 -6.78 -10.18
N GLY A 33 5.33 -7.08 -10.46
CA GLY A 33 4.81 -8.43 -10.49
C GLY A 33 3.30 -8.43 -10.31
N LYS A 34 2.72 -9.62 -10.46
CA LYS A 34 1.29 -9.83 -10.26
C LYS A 34 1.04 -10.78 -9.10
N SER A 35 -0.04 -10.53 -8.39
CA SER A 35 -0.62 -11.46 -7.44
C SER A 35 -1.21 -12.68 -8.16
N PRO A 36 -1.51 -13.79 -7.45
CA PRO A 36 -2.27 -14.92 -7.98
C PRO A 36 -3.58 -14.57 -8.67
N GLU A 37 -4.32 -13.60 -8.13
CA GLU A 37 -5.58 -13.16 -8.72
C GLU A 37 -5.35 -12.10 -9.82
N GLY A 38 -4.11 -11.88 -10.24
CA GLY A 38 -3.75 -11.05 -11.39
C GLY A 38 -3.58 -9.56 -11.10
N ARG A 39 -3.65 -9.14 -9.83
CA ARG A 39 -3.49 -7.74 -9.42
C ARG A 39 -2.03 -7.31 -9.47
N ASP A 40 -1.78 -6.12 -9.99
CA ASP A 40 -0.43 -5.54 -10.07
C ASP A 40 0.10 -5.12 -8.70
N LEU A 41 1.41 -5.28 -8.54
CA LEU A 41 2.18 -4.79 -7.40
C LEU A 41 2.78 -3.44 -7.79
N TRP A 42 2.04 -2.36 -7.54
CA TRP A 42 2.41 -1.02 -7.99
C TRP A 42 3.58 -0.42 -7.21
N LEU A 43 4.75 -0.28 -7.83
CA LEU A 43 5.93 0.36 -7.26
C LEU A 43 6.12 1.78 -7.79
N ARG A 44 6.07 2.78 -6.89
CA ARG A 44 6.41 4.17 -7.22
C ARG A 44 7.90 4.39 -7.08
N GLU A 45 8.52 4.98 -8.09
CA GLU A 45 9.84 5.60 -7.96
C GLU A 45 9.60 7.11 -7.87
N ILE A 46 10.05 7.76 -6.80
CA ILE A 46 9.76 9.17 -6.51
C ILE A 46 11.08 9.90 -6.24
N GLY A 47 11.36 10.91 -7.05
CA GLY A 47 12.51 11.80 -6.90
C GLY A 47 12.98 12.36 -8.25
N ALA A 48 13.66 13.51 -8.23
CA ALA A 48 14.19 14.13 -9.45
C ALA A 48 15.27 13.24 -10.10
N ASP A 49 15.47 13.28 -11.41
CA ASP A 49 16.50 12.47 -12.12
C ASP A 49 16.50 10.99 -11.69
N PRO A 50 15.39 10.25 -11.88
CA PRO A 50 15.24 8.87 -11.39
C PRO A 50 16.31 7.89 -11.91
N ASP A 51 16.94 8.16 -13.06
CA ASP A 51 18.01 7.33 -13.64
C ASP A 51 19.39 7.57 -13.00
N ARG A 52 19.52 8.60 -12.15
CA ARG A 52 20.78 8.91 -11.46
C ARG A 52 20.98 7.95 -10.29
N LEU A 53 22.10 7.22 -10.31
CA LEU A 53 22.53 6.40 -9.17
C LEU A 53 22.80 7.28 -7.93
N ARG A 54 22.05 7.02 -6.86
CA ARG A 54 22.16 7.69 -5.56
C ARG A 54 21.56 6.83 -4.45
N ALA A 55 21.64 7.32 -3.21
CA ALA A 55 21.00 6.65 -2.08
C ALA A 55 19.49 6.50 -2.34
N ALA A 56 18.95 5.33 -2.00
CA ALA A 56 17.55 5.03 -2.17
C ALA A 56 16.94 4.49 -0.87
N ALA A 57 15.65 4.76 -0.67
CA ALA A 57 14.85 4.24 0.42
C ALA A 57 13.74 3.37 -0.14
N TRP A 58 13.57 2.17 0.43
CA TRP A 58 12.45 1.28 0.13
C TRP A 58 11.40 1.40 1.23
N VAL A 59 10.16 1.64 0.83
CA VAL A 59 9.01 1.76 1.72
C VAL A 59 7.91 0.83 1.20
N ASP A 60 7.55 -0.18 1.96
CA ASP A 60 6.40 -1.01 1.67
C ASP A 60 5.40 -1.08 2.81
N GLY A 61 4.17 -1.44 2.46
CA GLY A 61 3.08 -1.59 3.42
C GLY A 61 2.18 -2.77 3.09
N ASN A 62 1.44 -3.21 4.10
CA ASN A 62 0.36 -4.20 3.96
C ASN A 62 0.87 -5.54 3.36
N MET A 63 2.04 -6.01 3.82
CA MET A 63 2.49 -7.39 3.56
C MET A 63 1.57 -8.41 4.24
N HIS A 64 1.09 -8.06 5.45
CA HIS A 64 -0.01 -8.76 6.07
C HIS A 64 -1.31 -8.08 5.64
N ALA A 65 -2.22 -8.87 5.10
CA ALA A 65 -3.47 -8.43 4.50
C ALA A 65 -4.38 -7.68 5.49
N THR A 66 -4.38 -8.07 6.76
CA THR A 66 -5.17 -7.40 7.82
C THR A 66 -4.62 -6.06 8.25
N GLU A 67 -3.33 -5.78 8.00
CA GLU A 67 -2.66 -4.54 8.40
C GLU A 67 -2.85 -3.44 7.34
N VAL A 68 -4.10 -3.20 6.94
CA VAL A 68 -4.47 -2.30 5.83
C VAL A 68 -4.04 -0.85 6.03
N CYS A 69 -3.85 -0.42 7.29
CA CYS A 69 -3.29 0.89 7.64
C CYS A 69 -1.88 1.09 7.07
N GLY A 70 -1.09 0.02 6.92
CA GLY A 70 0.24 0.09 6.31
C GLY A 70 0.21 0.66 4.88
N SER A 71 -0.85 0.38 4.11
CA SER A 71 -1.02 1.00 2.78
C SER A 71 -1.22 2.49 2.86
N SER A 72 -2.04 2.97 3.80
CA SER A 72 -2.29 4.39 4.00
C SER A 72 -1.03 5.13 4.42
N VAL A 73 -0.21 4.55 5.29
CA VAL A 73 1.07 5.14 5.73
C VAL A 73 2.07 5.23 4.58
N ALA A 74 2.22 4.15 3.80
CA ALA A 74 3.10 4.17 2.63
C ALA A 74 2.67 5.22 1.58
N LEU A 75 1.37 5.36 1.34
CA LEU A 75 0.82 6.42 0.47
C LEU A 75 1.04 7.82 1.05
N ALA A 76 0.93 8.00 2.37
CA ALA A 76 1.21 9.30 3.00
C ALA A 76 2.67 9.71 2.82
N ILE A 77 3.61 8.77 3.04
CA ILE A 77 5.04 9.01 2.79
C ILE A 77 5.28 9.39 1.33
N ALA A 78 4.66 8.69 0.37
CA ALA A 78 4.78 9.02 -1.05
C ALA A 78 4.27 10.45 -1.35
N GLU A 79 3.09 10.81 -0.83
CA GLU A 79 2.52 12.14 -1.04
C GLU A 79 3.39 13.23 -0.42
N ASP A 80 3.92 13.01 0.78
CA ASP A 80 4.79 13.95 1.48
C ASP A 80 6.10 14.18 0.71
N VAL A 81 6.71 13.12 0.16
CA VAL A 81 7.92 13.22 -0.68
C VAL A 81 7.62 13.95 -1.99
N ILE A 82 6.48 13.68 -2.63
CA ILE A 82 6.04 14.41 -3.83
C ILE A 82 5.87 15.90 -3.51
N GLY A 83 5.17 16.21 -2.41
CA GLY A 83 4.96 17.58 -1.93
C GLY A 83 6.29 18.29 -1.65
N LEU A 84 7.26 17.59 -1.06
CA LEU A 84 8.58 18.12 -0.76
C LEU A 84 9.34 18.54 -2.02
N HIS A 85 9.33 17.72 -3.06
CA HIS A 85 9.93 18.08 -4.35
C HIS A 85 9.19 19.23 -5.03
N ARG A 86 7.88 19.36 -4.80
CA ARG A 86 7.05 20.40 -5.39
C ARG A 86 7.07 21.73 -4.63
N GLY A 87 7.72 21.80 -3.47
CA GLY A 87 7.70 22.97 -2.60
C GLY A 87 6.34 23.21 -1.95
N ALA A 88 5.53 22.15 -1.83
CA ALA A 88 4.18 22.17 -1.26
C ALA A 88 4.07 21.28 -0.01
N ASP A 89 5.20 20.84 0.55
CA ASP A 89 5.19 20.01 1.76
C ASP A 89 4.67 20.77 2.98
N GLN A 90 4.03 20.03 3.87
CA GLN A 90 3.55 20.50 5.17
C GLN A 90 4.40 19.91 6.32
N LEU A 91 5.62 19.45 6.01
CA LEU A 91 6.48 18.76 6.96
C LEU A 91 7.17 19.77 7.88
N ASP A 92 6.97 19.64 9.19
CA ASP A 92 7.71 20.40 10.20
C ASP A 92 9.10 19.77 10.43
N LEU A 93 9.96 19.90 9.43
CA LEU A 93 11.32 19.37 9.44
C LEU A 93 12.35 20.49 9.18
N PRO A 94 13.54 20.44 9.80
CA PRO A 94 14.61 21.38 9.48
C PRO A 94 14.98 21.36 8.00
N MET A 95 15.35 22.52 7.44
CA MET A 95 15.67 22.65 6.00
C MET A 95 16.74 21.66 5.53
N HIS A 96 17.79 21.42 6.33
CA HIS A 96 18.84 20.47 5.96
C HIS A 96 18.34 19.02 5.86
N VAL A 97 17.31 18.65 6.63
CA VAL A 97 16.66 17.33 6.53
C VAL A 97 15.83 17.25 5.25
N LYS A 98 15.05 18.31 4.94
CA LYS A 98 14.28 18.42 3.70
C LYS A 98 15.16 18.30 2.46
N GLU A 99 16.29 19.02 2.43
CA GLU A 99 17.26 18.92 1.34
C GLU A 99 17.92 17.54 1.25
N ARG A 100 18.19 16.89 2.39
CA ARG A 100 18.66 15.51 2.39
C ARG A 100 17.63 14.54 1.81
N LEU A 101 16.36 14.67 2.18
CA LEU A 101 15.28 13.82 1.67
C LEU A 101 15.12 13.99 0.14
N LYS A 102 15.21 15.23 -0.39
CA LYS A 102 15.19 15.48 -1.84
C LYS A 102 16.34 14.81 -2.61
N SER A 103 17.45 14.50 -1.95
CA SER A 103 18.59 13.79 -2.56
C SER A 103 18.45 12.26 -2.59
N VAL A 104 17.40 11.72 -1.97
CA VAL A 104 17.13 10.28 -1.90
C VAL A 104 16.10 9.90 -2.96
N LEU A 105 16.29 8.76 -3.62
CA LEU A 105 15.26 8.16 -4.47
C LEU A 105 14.35 7.27 -3.62
N PHE A 106 13.03 7.49 -3.65
CA PHE A 106 12.08 6.68 -2.87
C PHE A 106 11.41 5.64 -3.75
N TYR A 107 11.47 4.38 -3.32
CA TYR A 107 10.74 3.26 -3.88
C TYR A 107 9.58 2.92 -2.95
N VAL A 108 8.34 3.18 -3.37
CA VAL A 108 7.16 3.00 -2.52
C VAL A 108 6.22 1.93 -3.10
N LEU A 109 6.07 0.82 -2.38
CA LEU A 109 5.12 -0.26 -2.67
C LEU A 109 4.00 -0.26 -1.61
N PRO A 110 2.90 0.47 -1.82
CA PRO A 110 1.89 0.66 -0.78
C PRO A 110 1.11 -0.61 -0.41
N ARG A 111 1.08 -1.64 -1.27
CA ARG A 111 0.33 -2.87 -1.01
C ARG A 111 1.04 -4.09 -1.55
N MET A 112 1.74 -4.79 -0.66
CA MET A 112 2.46 -6.02 -1.00
C MET A 112 1.53 -7.25 -1.13
N SER A 113 0.40 -7.26 -0.41
CA SER A 113 -0.57 -8.37 -0.44
C SER A 113 -1.96 -7.96 -0.95
N PRO A 114 -2.11 -7.59 -2.24
CA PRO A 114 -3.36 -7.02 -2.75
C PRO A 114 -4.56 -7.97 -2.67
N ASP A 115 -4.39 -9.26 -2.96
CA ASP A 115 -5.51 -10.23 -2.91
C ASP A 115 -6.05 -10.42 -1.51
N GLY A 116 -5.17 -10.54 -0.51
CA GLY A 116 -5.59 -10.68 0.87
C GLY A 116 -6.21 -9.40 1.41
N ALA A 117 -5.66 -8.23 1.06
CA ALA A 117 -6.26 -6.95 1.46
C ALA A 117 -7.68 -6.80 0.90
N GLU A 118 -7.92 -7.19 -0.36
CA GLU A 118 -9.26 -7.19 -0.94
C GLU A 118 -10.19 -8.18 -0.23
N ALA A 119 -9.72 -9.38 0.12
CA ALA A 119 -10.51 -10.34 0.89
C ALA A 119 -10.88 -9.80 2.28
N VAL A 120 -9.96 -9.09 2.94
CA VAL A 120 -10.22 -8.44 4.24
C VAL A 120 -11.24 -7.32 4.09
N LEU A 121 -11.06 -6.42 3.11
CA LEU A 121 -11.88 -5.22 2.94
C LEU A 121 -13.27 -5.49 2.35
N ARG A 122 -13.38 -6.47 1.45
CA ARG A 122 -14.65 -6.82 0.78
C ARG A 122 -15.46 -7.84 1.57
N ASP A 123 -14.80 -8.89 2.06
CA ASP A 123 -15.49 -10.08 2.59
C ASP A 123 -15.38 -10.21 4.12
N GLY A 124 -14.67 -9.29 4.80
CA GLY A 124 -14.39 -9.38 6.23
C GLY A 124 -13.56 -10.62 6.60
N ARG A 125 -12.95 -11.28 5.61
CA ARG A 125 -12.25 -12.55 5.80
C ARG A 125 -10.93 -12.31 6.50
N TRP A 126 -10.66 -13.05 7.57
CA TRP A 126 -9.32 -13.07 8.15
C TRP A 126 -8.37 -13.89 7.26
N VAL A 127 -7.37 -13.22 6.70
CA VAL A 127 -6.28 -13.82 5.92
C VAL A 127 -4.98 -13.14 6.36
N ARG A 128 -3.92 -13.92 6.63
CA ARG A 128 -2.63 -13.32 7.01
C ARG A 128 -2.02 -12.50 5.88
N SER A 129 -1.87 -13.07 4.67
CA SER A 129 -1.20 -12.40 3.54
C SER A 129 -1.93 -12.62 2.20
N ASN A 130 -2.01 -13.85 1.71
CA ASN A 130 -2.70 -14.15 0.45
C ASN A 130 -3.75 -15.25 0.70
N PRO A 131 -4.95 -15.20 0.10
CA PRO A 131 -6.00 -16.21 0.25
C PRO A 131 -5.68 -17.60 -0.35
N ARG A 132 -4.39 -17.95 -0.53
CA ARG A 132 -3.96 -19.28 -0.97
C ARG A 132 -4.18 -20.31 0.14
N ASP A 133 -4.92 -21.36 -0.18
CA ASP A 133 -4.94 -22.58 0.61
C ASP A 133 -4.23 -23.69 -0.16
N ARG A 134 -2.93 -23.88 0.09
CA ARG A 134 -2.11 -24.94 -0.51
C ARG A 134 -1.95 -26.15 0.42
N ARG A 135 -2.77 -26.27 1.46
CA ARG A 135 -2.62 -27.37 2.42
C ARG A 135 -2.94 -28.69 1.70
N PRO A 136 -2.04 -29.68 1.74
CA PRO A 136 -2.22 -30.94 1.03
C PRO A 136 -3.25 -31.86 1.68
N HIS A 137 -3.53 -31.66 2.97
CA HIS A 137 -4.50 -32.44 3.72
C HIS A 137 -5.90 -31.82 3.64
N PRO A 138 -6.97 -32.64 3.60
CA PRO A 138 -8.34 -32.15 3.68
C PRO A 138 -8.48 -31.27 4.94
N PRO A 139 -9.23 -30.16 4.84
CA PRO A 139 -9.36 -29.24 5.96
C PRO A 139 -9.96 -29.97 7.16
N VAL A 140 -9.18 -30.08 8.24
CA VAL A 140 -9.71 -30.44 9.56
C VAL A 140 -10.73 -29.38 10.01
N ALA A 141 -11.72 -29.82 10.78
CA ALA A 141 -12.70 -28.90 11.37
C ALA A 141 -11.99 -27.77 12.11
N ARG A 142 -12.33 -26.52 11.77
CA ARG A 142 -11.72 -25.32 12.35
C ARG A 142 -12.76 -24.22 12.47
N TRP A 143 -12.50 -23.29 13.37
CA TRP A 143 -13.22 -22.03 13.42
C TRP A 143 -12.89 -21.20 12.18
N VAL A 144 -13.92 -20.72 11.49
CA VAL A 144 -13.80 -19.79 10.38
C VAL A 144 -14.42 -18.49 10.82
N SER A 145 -13.60 -17.45 10.96
CA SER A 145 -14.09 -16.09 11.19
C SER A 145 -14.79 -15.60 9.91
N GLY A 146 -15.98 -15.05 10.08
CA GLY A 146 -16.76 -14.46 9.00
C GLY A 146 -17.86 -13.57 9.58
N ASP A 147 -18.42 -12.72 8.73
CA ASP A 147 -19.60 -11.93 9.04
C ASP A 147 -20.84 -12.83 8.98
N VAL A 148 -21.26 -13.33 10.14
CA VAL A 148 -22.34 -14.34 10.24
C VAL A 148 -23.71 -13.73 9.97
N ASP A 149 -23.90 -12.44 10.26
CA ASP A 149 -25.18 -11.73 10.09
C ASP A 149 -25.19 -10.74 8.90
N GLY A 150 -24.06 -10.56 8.22
CA GLY A 150 -23.95 -9.76 6.99
C GLY A 150 -24.03 -8.26 7.23
N ASN A 151 -23.79 -7.80 8.46
CA ASN A 151 -23.95 -6.40 8.84
C ASN A 151 -22.69 -5.54 8.62
N GLY A 152 -21.59 -6.15 8.14
CA GLY A 152 -20.32 -5.50 7.88
C GLY A 152 -19.51 -5.13 9.13
N ARG A 153 -19.85 -5.67 10.31
CA ARG A 153 -19.17 -5.37 11.59
C ARG A 153 -18.38 -6.57 12.08
N VAL A 154 -17.11 -6.34 12.38
CA VAL A 154 -16.26 -7.33 13.05
C VAL A 154 -16.46 -7.22 14.55
N LEU A 155 -17.27 -8.12 15.11
CA LEU A 155 -17.54 -8.19 16.55
C LEU A 155 -16.88 -9.45 17.14
N SER A 156 -16.18 -9.30 18.27
CA SER A 156 -15.77 -10.44 19.08
C SER A 156 -16.87 -10.75 20.08
N LEU A 157 -17.37 -11.99 20.08
CA LEU A 157 -18.14 -12.51 21.22
C LEU A 157 -17.19 -12.52 22.42
N ARG A 158 -17.40 -11.62 23.38
CA ARG A 158 -16.72 -11.69 24.67
C ARG A 158 -17.20 -12.98 25.36
N LYS A 159 -16.26 -13.74 25.90
CA LYS A 159 -16.57 -14.78 26.88
C LYS A 159 -17.04 -14.14 28.18
#